data_AF-A0A5J5A7Y5-F1
#
_entry.id   AF-A0A5J5A7Y5-F1
#
_cell.length_a   1.000
_cell.length_b   1.000
_cell.length_c   1.000
_cell.angle_alpha   90.00
_cell.angle_beta   90.00
_cell.angle_gamma   90.00
#
_symmetry.space_group_name_H-M   'P 1'
#
loop_
_entity.id
_entity.type
_entity.pdbx_description
1 polymer ?
#
loop_
_entity_poly.entity_id
_entity_poly.type
_entity_poly.pdbx_seq_one_letter_code
_entity_poly.pdbx_strand_id
1 'polypeptide(L)'
;MSSWRNLLLRIGDNCSEYGGNIDFKDHIETCYGVVRRELEHSGNDILAYLLQCAEQLPHKTPLYGTLVGLLNLENEDFVKKVVENTQTNLQDALDYGNCNGIRLLMRFLTVMVCSKVLQPSSLVVVFETLLSSAATTVDEEKGNPSWQARADFYITCILSCLPWGGAELVEQVPEEIERVMVGIEAYLRIRRRVSDVAFSVFEDTDEPEKAIGEKDFLEDLWGRIQDLSNNGWKLDSVPRPHLPFEAQLVAGKSHDVGPISCPEQPDLPVALSGITYGKQKHEAELKYPQRIRRLNIFPTSKTEDLQPIDRFVVEEYLLDVLLFLNGCRKECASYMVGLPVPFRYEYLMAETIFSQLLLLPQPPFKPMYYTLVIIDLCKALPGAFPAVVAGAVRALFDKIADLDMECRTRLILWFSHHLSNFQFIWPVGRMGLCLRPSKMGPTTCVCSGGFGERSSVYHTGTKLSRVLRMPLL
;
A
#
# COMPACT_ATOMS: atom_id res chain seq x y z
N MET A 1 -21.23 26.28 -11.20
CA MET A 1 -20.99 25.86 -9.81
C MET A 1 -20.51 24.41 -9.85
N SER A 2 -19.41 24.09 -9.19
CA SER A 2 -18.94 22.71 -9.08
C SER A 2 -19.96 21.89 -8.28
N SER A 3 -20.36 20.72 -8.79
CA SER A 3 -21.23 19.80 -8.05
C SER A 3 -20.55 19.37 -6.74
N TRP A 4 -21.33 19.15 -5.67
CA TRP A 4 -20.84 18.59 -4.41
C TRP A 4 -20.03 17.30 -4.63
N ARG A 5 -20.37 16.50 -5.65
CA ARG A 5 -19.62 15.31 -6.05
C ARG A 5 -18.19 15.64 -6.46
N ASN A 6 -18.00 16.65 -7.32
CA ASN A 6 -16.67 17.03 -7.78
C ASN A 6 -15.82 17.60 -6.63
N LEU A 7 -16.41 18.40 -5.74
CA LEU A 7 -15.70 18.91 -4.58
C LEU A 7 -15.27 17.77 -3.66
N LEU A 8 -16.15 16.82 -3.36
CA LEU A 8 -15.83 15.68 -2.51
C LEU A 8 -14.72 14.81 -3.12
N LEU A 9 -14.81 14.51 -4.41
CA LEU A 9 -13.80 13.71 -5.12
C LEU A 9 -12.43 14.39 -5.15
N ARG A 10 -12.43 15.70 -5.42
CA ARG A 10 -11.22 16.51 -5.63
C ARG A 10 -10.68 17.15 -4.36
N ILE A 11 -11.24 16.85 -3.19
CA ILE A 11 -10.72 17.41 -1.93
C ILE A 11 -9.23 17.08 -1.81
N GLY A 12 -8.44 18.08 -1.43
CA GLY A 12 -6.97 17.99 -1.39
C GLY A 12 -6.22 17.97 -2.73
N ASP A 13 -6.91 17.98 -3.88
CA ASP A 13 -6.23 18.08 -5.18
C ASP A 13 -5.92 19.53 -5.52
N ASN A 14 -4.78 19.75 -6.19
CA ASN A 14 -4.53 21.01 -6.86
C ASN A 14 -5.36 21.09 -8.16
N CYS A 15 -6.57 21.67 -8.07
CA CYS A 15 -7.49 21.75 -9.19
C CYS A 15 -8.30 23.06 -9.23
N SER A 16 -8.94 23.31 -10.37
CA SER A 16 -9.71 24.53 -10.62
C SER A 16 -10.95 24.67 -9.73
N GLU A 17 -11.50 23.56 -9.25
CA GLU A 17 -12.68 23.50 -8.40
C GLU A 17 -12.47 24.16 -7.05
N TYR A 18 -11.22 24.18 -6.57
CA TYR A 18 -10.77 24.91 -5.39
C TYR A 18 -9.99 26.18 -5.73
N GLY A 19 -10.15 26.70 -6.95
CA GLY A 19 -9.49 27.94 -7.39
C GLY A 19 -7.96 27.83 -7.51
N GLY A 20 -7.41 26.61 -7.59
CA GLY A 20 -5.96 26.38 -7.57
C GLY A 20 -5.33 26.55 -6.18
N ASN A 21 -6.15 26.61 -5.11
CA ASN A 21 -5.66 26.55 -3.75
C ASN A 21 -5.07 25.16 -3.46
N ILE A 22 -4.16 25.10 -2.50
CA ILE A 22 -3.54 23.86 -2.00
C ILE A 22 -3.73 23.70 -0.49
N ASP A 23 -4.33 24.68 0.19
CA ASP A 23 -4.62 24.61 1.61
C ASP A 23 -5.79 23.65 1.88
N PHE A 24 -5.49 22.53 2.54
CA PHE A 24 -6.49 21.55 2.92
C PHE A 24 -7.59 22.13 3.81
N LYS A 25 -7.29 23.13 4.64
CA LYS A 25 -8.30 23.77 5.49
C LYS A 25 -9.38 24.44 4.64
N ASP A 26 -8.98 25.28 3.70
CA ASP A 26 -9.89 25.98 2.79
C ASP A 26 -10.68 25.00 1.91
N HIS A 27 -10.04 23.91 1.47
CA HIS A 27 -10.71 22.87 0.69
C HIS A 27 -11.81 22.19 1.52
N ILE A 28 -11.50 21.85 2.78
CA ILE A 28 -12.46 21.22 3.70
C ILE A 28 -13.62 22.18 3.99
N GLU A 29 -13.35 23.44 4.32
CA GLU A 29 -14.40 24.43 4.60
C GLU A 29 -15.31 24.65 3.38
N THR A 30 -14.72 24.73 2.19
CA THR A 30 -15.47 24.88 0.92
C THR A 30 -16.33 23.64 0.63
N CYS A 31 -15.75 22.45 0.75
CA CYS A 31 -16.45 21.19 0.52
C CYS A 31 -17.61 21.02 1.53
N TYR A 32 -17.32 21.22 2.81
CA TYR A 32 -18.28 21.20 3.90
C TYR A 32 -19.44 22.16 3.66
N GLY A 33 -19.15 23.42 3.33
CA GLY A 33 -20.18 24.44 3.11
C GLY A 33 -21.16 24.10 1.99
N VAL A 34 -20.71 23.39 0.94
CA VAL A 34 -21.56 22.93 -0.16
C VAL A 34 -22.30 21.64 0.22
N VAL A 35 -21.61 20.62 0.74
CA VAL A 35 -22.21 19.34 1.13
C VAL A 35 -23.30 19.53 2.18
N ARG A 36 -23.08 20.39 3.16
CA ARG A 36 -24.04 20.72 4.22
C ARG A 36 -25.37 21.25 3.68
N ARG A 37 -25.34 22.08 2.62
CA ARG A 37 -26.56 22.65 2.00
C ARG A 37 -27.35 21.61 1.20
N GLU A 38 -26.65 20.62 0.67
CA GLU A 38 -27.25 19.55 -0.17
C GLU A 38 -27.73 18.36 0.67
N LEU A 39 -27.40 18.32 1.97
CA LEU A 39 -27.66 17.17 2.84
C LEU A 39 -29.15 16.81 2.94
N GLU A 40 -30.03 17.80 3.01
CA GLU A 40 -31.49 17.59 3.07
C GLU A 40 -32.06 16.98 1.79
N HIS A 41 -31.46 17.26 0.64
CA HIS A 41 -31.97 16.86 -0.67
C HIS A 41 -31.32 15.58 -1.19
N SER A 42 -30.02 15.40 -0.90
CA SER A 42 -29.16 14.37 -1.50
C SER A 42 -28.43 13.53 -0.44
N GLY A 43 -28.91 13.46 0.80
CA GLY A 43 -28.23 12.78 1.90
C GLY A 43 -27.81 11.34 1.58
N ASN A 44 -28.69 10.51 1.03
CA ASN A 44 -28.36 9.11 0.69
C ASN A 44 -27.26 9.02 -0.39
N ASP A 45 -27.32 9.88 -1.41
CA ASP A 45 -26.32 9.95 -2.47
C ASP A 45 -24.96 10.42 -1.93
N ILE A 46 -24.97 11.42 -1.06
CA ILE A 46 -23.77 11.96 -0.40
C ILE A 46 -23.14 10.86 0.45
N LEU A 47 -23.93 10.15 1.25
CA LEU A 47 -23.45 9.04 2.08
C LEU A 47 -22.78 7.97 1.23
N ALA A 48 -23.46 7.47 0.21
CA ALA A 48 -22.93 6.42 -0.66
C ALA A 48 -21.64 6.87 -1.37
N TYR A 49 -21.61 8.10 -1.87
CA TYR A 49 -20.45 8.64 -2.58
C TYR A 49 -19.27 8.93 -1.66
N LEU A 50 -19.51 9.41 -0.43
CA LEU A 50 -18.49 9.62 0.59
C LEU A 50 -17.80 8.30 0.97
N LEU A 51 -18.57 7.25 1.24
CA LEU A 51 -18.01 5.92 1.56
C LEU A 51 -17.21 5.36 0.39
N GLN A 52 -17.73 5.49 -0.84
CA GLN A 52 -17.00 5.11 -2.04
C GLN A 52 -15.65 5.85 -2.15
N CYS A 53 -15.63 7.16 -1.87
CA CYS A 53 -14.39 7.94 -1.90
C CYS A 53 -13.42 7.50 -0.79
N ALA A 54 -13.90 7.25 0.42
CA ALA A 54 -13.08 6.77 1.53
C ALA A 54 -12.43 5.41 1.25
N GLU A 55 -13.14 4.51 0.55
CA GLU A 55 -12.65 3.19 0.17
C GLU A 55 -11.75 3.21 -1.08
N GLN A 56 -11.96 4.12 -2.04
CA GLN A 56 -11.24 4.11 -3.33
C GLN A 56 -10.10 5.16 -3.42
N LEU A 57 -10.06 6.13 -2.52
CA LEU A 57 -9.02 7.17 -2.45
C LEU A 57 -8.39 7.23 -1.04
N PRO A 58 -7.75 6.16 -0.56
CA PRO A 58 -7.34 6.07 0.84
C PRO A 58 -6.18 7.00 1.25
N HIS A 59 -5.46 7.56 0.28
CA HIS A 59 -4.51 8.66 0.54
C HIS A 59 -5.22 9.97 0.97
N LYS A 60 -6.54 10.07 0.76
CA LYS A 60 -7.38 11.19 1.18
C LYS A 60 -8.24 10.89 2.41
N THR A 61 -8.16 9.68 2.98
CA THR A 61 -8.97 9.28 4.16
C THR A 61 -8.96 10.32 5.29
N PRO A 62 -7.82 10.94 5.67
CA PRO A 62 -7.81 12.00 6.69
C PRO A 62 -8.74 13.19 6.39
N LEU A 63 -8.84 13.59 5.11
CA LEU A 63 -9.69 14.70 4.66
C LEU A 63 -11.17 14.32 4.79
N TYR A 64 -11.53 13.10 4.38
CA TYR A 64 -12.90 12.60 4.50
C TYR A 64 -13.34 12.47 5.95
N GLY A 65 -12.49 11.95 6.84
CA GLY A 65 -12.83 11.85 8.25
C GLY A 65 -13.04 13.22 8.91
N THR A 66 -12.22 14.21 8.56
CA THR A 66 -12.40 15.60 9.06
C THR A 66 -13.72 16.20 8.57
N LEU A 67 -14.06 15.99 7.29
CA LEU A 67 -15.34 16.42 6.73
C LEU A 67 -16.53 15.77 7.45
N VAL A 68 -16.45 14.47 7.76
CA VAL A 68 -17.48 13.78 8.56
C VAL A 68 -17.59 14.37 9.96
N GLY A 69 -16.45 14.69 10.59
CA GLY A 69 -16.41 15.39 11.88
C GLY A 69 -17.18 16.71 11.87
N LEU A 70 -16.97 17.53 10.84
CA LEU A 70 -17.70 18.79 10.68
C LEU A 70 -19.20 18.56 10.39
N LEU A 71 -19.55 17.59 9.55
CA LEU A 71 -20.95 17.25 9.28
C LEU A 71 -21.68 16.73 10.53
N ASN A 72 -20.96 16.11 11.46
CA ASN A 72 -21.52 15.61 12.72
C ASN A 72 -22.03 16.74 13.61
N LEU A 73 -21.40 17.92 13.55
CA LEU A 73 -21.83 19.11 14.29
C LEU A 73 -23.17 19.67 13.79
N GLU A 74 -23.56 19.36 12.55
CA GLU A 74 -24.78 19.86 11.93
C GLU A 74 -25.89 18.83 11.91
N ASN A 75 -25.55 17.56 11.66
CA ASN A 75 -26.52 16.48 11.51
C ASN A 75 -25.98 15.16 12.05
N GLU A 76 -26.18 14.95 13.35
CA GLU A 76 -25.80 13.73 14.06
C GLU A 76 -26.45 12.47 13.45
N ASP A 77 -27.72 12.55 13.04
CA ASP A 77 -28.46 11.41 12.47
C ASP A 77 -27.87 10.95 11.13
N PHE A 78 -27.41 11.89 10.31
CA PHE A 78 -26.72 11.58 9.06
C PHE A 78 -25.39 10.88 9.35
N VAL A 79 -24.58 11.42 10.26
CA VAL A 79 -23.27 10.84 10.58
C VAL A 79 -23.41 9.48 11.28
N LYS A 80 -24.44 9.30 12.11
CA LYS A 80 -24.78 7.99 12.66
C LYS A 80 -24.98 6.95 11.55
N LYS A 81 -25.69 7.28 10.47
CA LYS A 81 -25.84 6.39 9.30
C LYS A 81 -24.52 6.14 8.58
N VAL A 82 -23.62 7.13 8.51
CA VAL A 82 -22.26 6.94 7.95
C VAL A 82 -21.49 5.90 8.79
N VAL A 83 -21.57 5.98 10.11
CA VAL A 83 -20.93 5.02 11.02
C VAL A 83 -21.56 3.62 10.89
N GLU A 84 -22.89 3.53 10.89
CA GLU A 84 -23.62 2.26 10.72
C GLU A 84 -23.32 1.57 9.38
N ASN A 85 -23.27 2.33 8.28
CA ASN A 85 -22.92 1.79 6.97
C ASN A 85 -21.43 1.41 6.89
N THR A 86 -20.53 2.16 7.54
CA THR A 86 -19.10 1.80 7.61
C THR A 86 -18.92 0.48 8.36
N GLN A 87 -19.63 0.30 9.47
CA GLN A 87 -19.63 -0.96 10.23
C GLN A 87 -20.22 -2.11 9.43
N THR A 88 -21.34 -1.89 8.74
CA THR A 88 -21.98 -2.90 7.88
C THR A 88 -21.03 -3.33 6.75
N ASN A 89 -20.42 -2.37 6.05
CA ASN A 89 -19.43 -2.66 5.01
C ASN A 89 -18.21 -3.41 5.57
N LEU A 90 -17.80 -3.11 6.81
CA LEU A 90 -16.68 -3.81 7.47
C LEU A 90 -17.06 -5.26 7.80
N GLN A 91 -18.27 -5.49 8.30
CA GLN A 91 -18.78 -6.83 8.55
C GLN A 91 -18.87 -7.64 7.25
N ASP A 92 -19.44 -7.06 6.19
CA ASP A 92 -19.48 -7.71 4.87
C ASP A 92 -18.06 -8.03 4.37
N ALA A 93 -17.12 -7.10 4.52
CA ALA A 93 -15.74 -7.32 4.12
C ALA A 93 -15.06 -8.46 4.91
N LEU A 94 -15.36 -8.59 6.21
CA LEU A 94 -14.91 -9.71 7.04
C LEU A 94 -15.51 -11.04 6.58
N ASP A 95 -16.83 -11.08 6.35
CA ASP A 95 -17.56 -12.28 5.94
C ASP A 95 -17.07 -12.84 4.59
N TYR A 96 -16.86 -11.95 3.62
CA TYR A 96 -16.36 -12.33 2.29
C TYR A 96 -14.82 -12.44 2.24
N GLY A 97 -14.10 -11.97 3.26
CA GLY A 97 -12.63 -11.89 3.26
C GLY A 97 -12.09 -10.90 2.24
N ASN A 98 -12.77 -9.78 2.03
CA ASN A 98 -12.29 -8.67 1.21
C ASN A 98 -11.19 -7.91 1.96
N CYS A 99 -9.95 -8.35 1.80
CA CYS A 99 -8.78 -7.79 2.49
C CYS A 99 -8.63 -6.27 2.33
N ASN A 100 -8.90 -5.75 1.12
CA ASN A 100 -8.81 -4.31 0.88
C ASN A 100 -9.92 -3.55 1.63
N GLY A 101 -11.16 -4.05 1.58
CA GLY A 101 -12.27 -3.48 2.34
C GLY A 101 -11.97 -3.40 3.84
N ILE A 102 -11.51 -4.51 4.43
CA ILE A 102 -11.18 -4.57 5.87
C ILE A 102 -10.15 -3.51 6.25
N ARG A 103 -9.00 -3.48 5.55
CA ARG A 103 -7.89 -2.56 5.85
C ARG A 103 -8.33 -1.09 5.74
N LEU A 104 -9.06 -0.74 4.69
CA LEU A 104 -9.42 0.65 4.40
C LEU A 104 -10.55 1.15 5.31
N LEU A 105 -11.54 0.30 5.60
CA LEU A 105 -12.62 0.65 6.52
C LEU A 105 -12.10 0.78 7.96
N MET A 106 -11.20 -0.10 8.41
CA MET A 106 -10.54 0.06 9.72
C MET A 106 -9.73 1.36 9.81
N ARG A 107 -9.01 1.73 8.74
CA ARG A 107 -8.30 3.01 8.67
C ARG A 107 -9.27 4.19 8.70
N PHE A 108 -10.42 4.09 8.03
CA PHE A 108 -11.45 5.14 8.04
C PHE A 108 -12.09 5.31 9.43
N LEU A 109 -12.43 4.21 10.12
CA LEU A 109 -12.87 4.25 11.52
C LEU A 109 -11.82 4.94 12.41
N THR A 110 -10.54 4.61 12.22
CA THR A 110 -9.42 5.23 12.98
C THR A 110 -9.35 6.74 12.78
N VAL A 111 -9.51 7.23 11.55
CA VAL A 111 -9.53 8.67 11.28
C VAL A 111 -10.79 9.33 11.85
N MET A 112 -11.92 8.64 11.88
CA MET A 112 -13.15 9.15 12.51
C MET A 112 -13.00 9.31 14.03
N VAL A 113 -12.20 8.49 14.71
CA VAL A 113 -11.80 8.73 16.11
C VAL A 113 -11.02 10.04 16.24
N CYS A 114 -10.02 10.25 15.36
CA CYS A 114 -9.23 11.50 15.35
C CYS A 114 -10.09 12.75 15.10
N SER A 115 -11.20 12.57 14.37
CA SER A 115 -12.15 13.64 14.06
C SER A 115 -13.28 13.78 15.10
N LYS A 116 -13.14 13.12 16.26
CA LYS A 116 -14.09 13.08 17.40
C LYS A 116 -15.49 12.53 17.07
N VAL A 117 -15.62 11.82 15.94
CA VAL A 117 -16.88 11.19 15.49
C VAL A 117 -17.13 9.88 16.22
N LEU A 118 -16.09 9.11 16.51
CA LEU A 118 -16.20 7.80 17.16
C LEU A 118 -15.62 7.81 18.57
N GLN A 119 -16.26 7.05 19.47
CA GLN A 119 -15.71 6.74 20.77
C GLN A 119 -14.45 5.89 20.61
N PRO A 120 -13.28 6.28 21.17
CA PRO A 120 -12.04 5.51 21.06
C PRO A 120 -12.19 4.06 21.50
N SER A 121 -12.84 3.80 22.65
CA SER A 121 -13.03 2.44 23.16
C SER A 121 -13.81 1.54 22.20
N SER A 122 -14.75 2.10 21.42
CA SER A 122 -15.51 1.31 20.44
C SER A 122 -14.62 0.79 19.29
N LEU A 123 -13.59 1.55 18.89
CA LEU A 123 -12.59 1.09 17.93
C LEU A 123 -11.63 0.07 18.55
N VAL A 124 -11.29 0.22 19.83
CA VAL A 124 -10.44 -0.76 20.52
C VAL A 124 -11.13 -2.13 20.60
N VAL A 125 -12.45 -2.18 20.83
CA VAL A 125 -13.21 -3.44 20.79
C VAL A 125 -13.12 -4.13 19.42
N VAL A 126 -13.12 -3.36 18.32
CA VAL A 126 -12.86 -3.90 16.97
C VAL A 126 -11.46 -4.53 16.89
N PHE A 127 -10.42 -3.86 17.40
CA PHE A 127 -9.07 -4.40 17.44
C PHE A 127 -8.96 -5.67 18.31
N GLU A 128 -9.54 -5.66 19.50
CA GLU A 128 -9.57 -6.80 20.41
C GLU A 128 -10.30 -8.00 19.79
N THR A 129 -11.36 -7.76 19.00
CA THR A 129 -12.11 -8.82 18.31
C THR A 129 -11.25 -9.52 17.24
N LEU A 130 -10.56 -8.74 16.41
CA LEU A 130 -9.63 -9.27 15.38
C LEU A 130 -8.42 -9.96 16.01
N LEU A 131 -7.86 -9.38 17.07
CA LEU A 131 -6.73 -9.94 17.83
C LEU A 131 -7.11 -11.25 18.52
N SER A 132 -8.30 -11.32 19.14
CA SER A 132 -8.81 -12.56 19.73
C SER A 132 -9.01 -13.65 18.67
N SER A 133 -9.55 -13.30 17.50
CA SER A 133 -9.69 -14.24 16.38
C SER A 133 -8.33 -14.75 15.88
N ALA A 134 -7.34 -13.87 15.79
CA ALA A 134 -5.98 -14.21 15.39
C ALA A 134 -5.30 -15.15 16.41
N ALA A 135 -5.39 -14.84 17.70
CA ALA A 135 -4.84 -15.67 18.78
C ALA A 135 -5.48 -17.07 18.81
N THR A 136 -6.81 -17.15 18.71
CA THR A 136 -7.50 -18.45 18.63
C THR A 136 -7.12 -19.22 17.37
N THR A 137 -6.80 -18.57 16.25
CA THR A 137 -6.46 -19.27 14.99
C THR A 137 -5.15 -20.03 15.09
N VAL A 138 -4.18 -19.51 15.84
CA VAL A 138 -2.85 -20.12 16.02
C VAL A 138 -2.77 -21.09 17.21
N ASP A 139 -3.83 -21.17 18.02
CA ASP A 139 -3.95 -22.15 19.09
C ASP A 139 -4.01 -23.57 18.51
N GLU A 140 -3.11 -24.46 18.94
CA GLU A 140 -3.00 -25.82 18.40
C GLU A 140 -4.11 -26.76 18.87
N GLU A 141 -4.80 -26.45 19.97
CA GLU A 141 -5.85 -27.29 20.56
C GLU A 141 -7.25 -26.88 20.08
N LYS A 142 -7.50 -25.57 19.97
CA LYS A 142 -8.81 -24.98 19.69
C LYS A 142 -8.91 -24.35 18.30
N GLY A 143 -7.77 -24.10 17.67
CA GLY A 143 -7.68 -23.35 16.41
C GLY A 143 -7.39 -24.20 15.18
N ASN A 144 -7.15 -23.52 14.07
CA ASN A 144 -6.62 -24.11 12.84
C ASN A 144 -5.41 -23.31 12.34
N PRO A 145 -4.17 -23.67 12.75
CA PRO A 145 -2.96 -22.96 12.38
C PRO A 145 -2.68 -22.92 10.87
N SER A 146 -3.35 -23.75 10.05
CA SER A 146 -3.28 -23.64 8.58
C SER A 146 -3.76 -22.27 8.09
N TRP A 147 -4.66 -21.63 8.85
CA TRP A 147 -5.23 -20.32 8.53
C TRP A 147 -4.48 -19.15 9.16
N GLN A 148 -3.23 -19.35 9.59
CA GLN A 148 -2.41 -18.28 10.16
C GLN A 148 -2.28 -17.07 9.22
N ALA A 149 -2.33 -17.23 7.89
CA ALA A 149 -2.34 -16.11 6.95
C ALA A 149 -3.46 -15.09 7.23
N ARG A 150 -4.66 -15.58 7.64
CA ARG A 150 -5.78 -14.73 8.09
C ARG A 150 -5.46 -14.01 9.39
N ALA A 151 -4.86 -14.73 10.35
CA ALA A 151 -4.48 -14.18 11.65
C ALA A 151 -3.41 -13.07 11.49
N ASP A 152 -2.35 -13.34 10.73
CA ASP A 152 -1.30 -12.39 10.40
C ASP A 152 -1.86 -11.16 9.67
N PHE A 153 -2.83 -11.36 8.77
CA PHE A 153 -3.53 -10.28 8.10
C PHE A 153 -4.32 -9.39 9.08
N TYR A 154 -5.07 -9.97 10.02
CA TYR A 154 -5.79 -9.18 11.04
C TYR A 154 -4.86 -8.35 11.91
N ILE A 155 -3.73 -8.93 12.35
CA ILE A 155 -2.72 -8.19 13.12
C ILE A 155 -2.11 -7.07 12.26
N THR A 156 -1.85 -7.34 10.98
CA THR A 156 -1.38 -6.31 10.04
C THR A 156 -2.38 -5.17 9.93
N CYS A 157 -3.69 -5.45 9.83
CA CYS A 157 -4.74 -4.43 9.77
C CYS A 157 -4.74 -3.55 11.02
N ILE A 158 -4.66 -4.13 12.21
CA ILE A 158 -4.57 -3.38 13.48
C ILE A 158 -3.33 -2.48 13.48
N LEU A 159 -2.15 -3.04 13.20
CA LEU A 159 -0.90 -2.29 13.18
C LEU A 159 -0.90 -1.17 12.14
N SER A 160 -1.52 -1.40 10.98
CA SER A 160 -1.62 -0.42 9.89
C SER A 160 -2.54 0.76 10.20
N CYS A 161 -3.38 0.69 11.24
CA CYS A 161 -4.22 1.79 11.70
C CYS A 161 -3.46 2.77 12.60
N LEU A 162 -2.48 2.28 13.36
CA LEU A 162 -1.80 3.06 14.39
C LEU A 162 -1.02 4.29 13.88
N PRO A 163 -0.45 4.32 12.65
CA PRO A 163 0.12 5.56 12.12
C PRO A 163 -0.90 6.68 11.92
N TRP A 164 -2.19 6.35 11.74
CA TRP A 164 -3.25 7.32 11.51
C TRP A 164 -3.92 7.83 12.79
N GLY A 165 -3.99 7.01 13.84
CA GLY A 165 -4.71 7.37 15.08
C GLY A 165 -4.10 6.89 16.38
N GLY A 166 -2.91 6.29 16.37
CA GLY A 166 -2.25 5.77 17.57
C GLY A 166 -1.99 6.85 18.62
N ALA A 167 -1.61 8.07 18.20
CA ALA A 167 -1.44 9.21 19.10
C ALA A 167 -2.73 9.52 19.87
N GLU A 168 -3.85 9.64 19.14
CA GLU A 168 -5.17 9.95 19.70
C GLU A 168 -5.68 8.84 20.63
N LEU A 169 -5.51 7.59 20.22
CA LEU A 169 -5.94 6.43 20.98
C LEU A 169 -5.15 6.27 22.29
N VAL A 170 -3.83 6.48 22.25
CA VAL A 170 -3.00 6.44 23.47
C VAL A 170 -3.30 7.60 24.40
N GLU A 171 -3.65 8.77 23.87
CA GLU A 171 -4.06 9.91 24.69
C GLU A 171 -5.40 9.68 25.39
N GLN A 172 -6.40 9.14 24.68
CA GLN A 172 -7.75 8.99 25.23
C GLN A 172 -7.98 7.68 26.00
N VAL A 173 -7.42 6.56 25.53
CA VAL A 173 -7.63 5.20 26.07
C VAL A 173 -6.31 4.42 26.22
N PRO A 174 -5.33 4.94 26.99
CA PRO A 174 -3.98 4.37 27.08
C PRO A 174 -3.96 2.91 27.53
N GLU A 175 -4.75 2.56 28.55
CA GLU A 175 -4.80 1.21 29.11
C GLU A 175 -5.35 0.19 28.10
N GLU A 176 -6.35 0.57 27.32
CA GLU A 176 -6.97 -0.34 26.34
C GLU A 176 -6.01 -0.60 25.16
N ILE A 177 -5.30 0.43 24.70
CA ILE A 177 -4.28 0.28 23.67
C ILE A 177 -3.09 -0.52 24.17
N GLU A 178 -2.64 -0.32 25.41
CA GLU A 178 -1.59 -1.13 26.00
C GLU A 178 -1.96 -2.62 26.00
N ARG A 179 -3.21 -2.98 26.34
CA ARG A 179 -3.70 -4.36 26.25
C ARG A 179 -3.62 -4.91 24.83
N VAL A 180 -4.03 -4.15 23.82
CA VAL A 180 -3.92 -4.55 22.41
C VAL A 180 -2.46 -4.78 22.02
N MET A 181 -1.57 -3.87 22.39
CA MET A 181 -0.13 -3.95 22.09
C MET A 181 0.52 -5.18 22.74
N VAL A 182 0.20 -5.46 24.01
CA VAL A 182 0.67 -6.66 24.72
C VAL A 182 0.12 -7.94 24.08
N GLY A 183 -1.14 -7.94 23.66
CA GLY A 183 -1.74 -9.10 22.99
C GLY A 183 -1.15 -9.36 21.60
N ILE A 184 -0.81 -8.31 20.84
CA ILE A 184 -0.06 -8.44 19.57
C ILE A 184 1.32 -9.05 19.84
N GLU A 185 2.04 -8.58 20.85
CA GLU A 185 3.34 -9.16 21.20
C GLU A 185 3.22 -10.64 21.60
N ALA A 186 2.19 -11.00 22.36
CA ALA A 186 1.91 -12.39 22.72
C ALA A 186 1.62 -13.25 21.47
N TYR A 187 0.81 -12.74 20.54
CA TYR A 187 0.54 -13.40 19.26
C TYR A 187 1.83 -13.65 18.45
N LEU A 188 2.69 -12.63 18.33
CA LEU A 188 3.94 -12.74 17.57
C LEU A 188 4.90 -13.78 18.15
N ARG A 189 4.83 -14.06 19.46
CA ARG A 189 5.65 -15.08 20.13
C ARG A 189 5.18 -16.51 19.87
N ILE A 190 3.88 -16.72 19.65
CA ILE A 190 3.29 -18.06 19.50
C ILE A 190 3.07 -18.49 18.05
N ARG A 191 2.95 -17.53 17.12
CA ARG A 191 2.76 -17.84 15.70
C ARG A 191 3.98 -18.52 15.08
N ARG A 192 3.75 -19.31 14.02
CA ARG A 192 4.84 -19.90 13.24
C ARG A 192 5.42 -18.86 12.29
N ARG A 193 6.73 -18.68 12.25
CA ARG A 193 7.35 -17.77 11.28
C ARG A 193 7.10 -18.24 9.85
N VAL A 194 6.74 -17.32 8.97
CA VAL A 194 6.57 -17.59 7.54
C VAL A 194 7.96 -17.49 6.89
N SER A 195 8.39 -18.57 6.23
CA SER A 195 9.64 -18.60 5.48
C SER A 195 9.36 -18.27 4.02
N ASP A 196 9.69 -17.05 3.59
CA ASP A 196 9.39 -16.51 2.25
C ASP A 196 10.40 -16.92 1.17
N VAL A 197 11.28 -17.87 1.43
CA VAL A 197 12.42 -18.22 0.55
C VAL A 197 11.98 -18.52 -0.89
N ALA A 198 10.82 -19.17 -1.07
CA ALA A 198 10.30 -19.53 -2.40
C ALA A 198 9.73 -18.36 -3.21
N PHE A 199 9.48 -17.20 -2.59
CA PHE A 199 8.92 -16.01 -3.23
C PHE A 199 9.86 -14.80 -3.13
N SER A 200 11.13 -15.03 -2.76
CA SER A 200 12.14 -13.99 -2.75
C SER A 200 12.48 -13.55 -4.17
N VAL A 201 12.56 -12.24 -4.39
CA VAL A 201 12.99 -11.66 -5.67
C VAL A 201 14.47 -11.94 -5.93
N PHE A 202 15.27 -12.08 -4.88
CA PHE A 202 16.69 -12.45 -4.95
C PHE A 202 16.93 -13.77 -4.23
N GLU A 203 17.60 -14.70 -4.90
CA GLU A 203 18.10 -15.95 -4.36
C GLU A 203 19.30 -15.64 -3.44
N ASP A 204 19.10 -15.75 -2.12
CA ASP A 204 20.19 -15.64 -1.14
C ASP A 204 21.09 -16.89 -1.24
N THR A 205 22.07 -16.84 -2.14
CA THR A 205 23.01 -17.94 -2.37
C THR A 205 24.24 -17.87 -1.47
N ASP A 206 24.56 -16.71 -0.89
CA ASP A 206 25.83 -16.48 -0.22
C ASP A 206 25.80 -16.60 1.32
N GLU A 207 24.66 -16.44 2.01
CA GLU A 207 24.60 -16.50 3.48
C GLU A 207 23.26 -17.03 4.05
N PRO A 208 23.02 -18.36 4.06
CA PRO A 208 21.80 -18.95 4.63
C PRO A 208 21.60 -18.68 6.14
N GLU A 209 22.67 -18.34 6.87
CA GLU A 209 22.60 -18.00 8.30
C GLU A 209 21.97 -16.62 8.56
N LYS A 210 22.06 -15.66 7.63
CA LYS A 210 21.38 -14.35 7.73
C LYS A 210 19.86 -14.48 7.58
N ALA A 211 19.40 -15.35 6.69
CA ALA A 211 17.97 -15.57 6.43
C ALA A 211 17.20 -16.11 7.66
N ILE A 212 17.88 -16.83 8.57
CA ILE A 212 17.28 -17.43 9.78
C ILE A 212 17.02 -16.36 10.87
N GLY A 213 17.78 -15.26 10.87
CA GLY A 213 17.68 -14.17 11.85
C GLY A 213 16.85 -12.96 11.40
N GLU A 214 16.46 -12.91 10.12
CA GLU A 214 15.74 -11.77 9.57
C GLU A 214 14.26 -11.78 9.92
N LYS A 215 13.78 -10.62 10.39
CA LYS A 215 12.37 -10.39 10.70
C LYS A 215 11.53 -10.56 9.44
N ASP A 216 10.39 -11.24 9.55
CA ASP A 216 9.38 -11.20 8.49
C ASP A 216 8.69 -9.82 8.43
N PHE A 217 7.85 -9.60 7.42
CA PHE A 217 7.19 -8.31 7.23
C PHE A 217 6.36 -7.87 8.45
N LEU A 218 5.67 -8.79 9.12
CA LEU A 218 4.83 -8.47 10.26
C LEU A 218 5.68 -8.13 11.49
N GLU A 219 6.78 -8.85 11.73
CA GLU A 219 7.76 -8.53 12.76
C GLU A 219 8.47 -7.19 12.52
N ASP A 220 8.78 -6.87 11.25
CA ASP A 220 9.33 -5.56 10.87
C ASP A 220 8.32 -4.44 11.11
N LEU A 221 7.06 -4.63 10.70
CA LEU A 221 5.99 -3.65 10.95
C LEU A 221 5.80 -3.43 12.44
N TRP A 222 5.76 -4.50 13.24
CA TRP A 222 5.69 -4.40 14.70
C TRP A 222 6.83 -3.57 15.27
N GLY A 223 8.08 -3.84 14.86
CA GLY A 223 9.23 -3.05 15.27
C GLY A 223 9.08 -1.55 14.94
N ARG A 224 8.60 -1.22 13.74
CA ARG A 224 8.35 0.19 13.34
C ARG A 224 7.26 0.86 14.18
N ILE A 225 6.23 0.12 14.57
CA ILE A 225 5.18 0.63 15.46
C ILE A 225 5.73 0.85 16.87
N GLN A 226 6.57 -0.05 17.39
CA GLN A 226 7.24 0.15 18.67
C GLN A 226 8.14 1.40 18.63
N ASP A 227 8.91 1.58 17.56
CA ASP A 227 9.74 2.78 17.36
C ASP A 227 8.87 4.06 17.26
N LEU A 228 7.74 4.01 16.54
CA LEU A 228 6.80 5.13 16.46
C LEU A 228 6.24 5.48 17.86
N SER A 229 5.83 4.48 18.64
CA SER A 229 5.33 4.66 20.00
C SER A 229 6.39 5.30 20.91
N ASN A 230 7.62 4.78 20.89
CA ASN A 230 8.75 5.29 21.66
C ASN A 230 9.14 6.74 21.29
N ASN A 231 8.87 7.13 20.04
CA ASN A 231 9.12 8.48 19.53
C ASN A 231 7.90 9.42 19.67
N GLY A 232 6.91 9.03 20.48
CA GLY A 232 5.75 9.87 20.81
C GLY A 232 4.75 10.02 19.68
N TRP A 233 4.59 8.99 18.84
CA TRP A 233 3.61 8.94 17.74
C TRP A 233 3.74 10.08 16.72
N LYS A 234 4.97 10.54 16.50
CA LYS A 234 5.32 11.57 15.52
C LYS A 234 5.72 10.91 14.20
N LEU A 235 5.11 11.37 13.12
CA LEU A 235 5.39 10.98 11.74
C LEU A 235 4.90 12.09 10.82
N ASP A 236 5.56 12.26 9.68
CA ASP A 236 5.27 13.32 8.71
C ASP A 236 4.45 12.83 7.52
N SER A 237 4.36 11.50 7.33
CA SER A 237 3.69 10.89 6.18
C SER A 237 2.17 10.89 6.24
N VAL A 238 1.54 11.15 7.40
CA VAL A 238 0.07 11.15 7.54
C VAL A 238 -0.44 12.58 7.84
N PRO A 239 -1.19 13.20 6.91
CA PRO A 239 -1.82 14.50 7.17
C PRO A 239 -2.77 14.46 8.35
N ARG A 240 -2.77 15.52 9.17
CA ARG A 240 -3.71 15.72 10.28
C ARG A 240 -4.64 16.93 10.05
N PRO A 241 -5.51 16.88 9.03
CA PRO A 241 -6.37 17.99 8.64
C PRO A 241 -7.45 18.34 9.67
N HIS A 242 -7.68 17.50 10.68
CA HIS A 242 -8.63 17.76 11.78
C HIS A 242 -8.09 18.77 12.80
N LEU A 243 -6.77 18.93 12.95
CA LEU A 243 -6.17 19.78 13.99
C LEU A 243 -6.65 21.24 13.94
N PRO A 244 -6.73 21.92 12.78
CA PRO A 244 -7.25 23.29 12.72
C PRO A 244 -8.74 23.41 13.13
N PHE A 245 -9.48 22.32 13.15
CA PHE A 245 -10.90 22.25 13.49
C PHE A 245 -11.15 21.66 14.89
N GLU A 246 -10.11 21.26 15.62
CA GLU A 246 -10.24 20.50 16.87
C GLU A 246 -11.19 21.16 17.88
N ALA A 247 -11.07 22.47 18.08
CA ALA A 247 -11.93 23.24 18.99
C ALA A 247 -13.43 23.18 18.62
N GLN A 248 -13.76 22.97 17.35
CA GLN A 248 -15.14 22.77 16.89
C GLN A 248 -15.54 21.30 17.05
N LEU A 249 -14.66 20.37 16.65
CA LEU A 249 -14.93 18.94 16.64
C LEU A 249 -15.21 18.36 18.03
N VAL A 250 -14.55 18.87 19.07
CA VAL A 250 -14.80 18.44 20.46
C VAL A 250 -16.22 18.74 20.98
N ALA A 251 -16.96 19.63 20.33
CA ALA A 251 -18.36 19.90 20.66
C ALA A 251 -19.32 18.84 20.07
N GLY A 252 -18.85 18.02 19.12
CA GLY A 252 -19.64 17.00 18.47
C GLY A 252 -19.87 15.78 19.36
N LYS A 253 -21.04 15.15 19.21
CA LYS A 253 -21.35 13.90 19.89
C LYS A 253 -20.62 12.74 19.23
N SER A 254 -19.88 11.96 20.00
CA SER A 254 -19.26 10.74 19.49
C SER A 254 -20.25 9.57 19.47
N HIS A 255 -20.08 8.70 18.49
CA HIS A 255 -20.90 7.51 18.23
C HIS A 255 -20.10 6.25 18.53
N ASP A 256 -20.80 5.17 18.86
CA ASP A 256 -20.19 3.84 19.00
C ASP A 256 -20.24 3.09 17.67
N VAL A 257 -19.17 2.34 17.37
CA VAL A 257 -19.19 1.35 16.29
C VAL A 257 -20.04 0.16 16.75
N GLY A 258 -20.99 -0.28 15.91
CA GLY A 258 -21.75 -1.50 16.17
C GLY A 258 -20.83 -2.73 16.29
N PRO A 259 -21.27 -3.79 17.00
CA PRO A 259 -20.43 -4.97 17.18
C PRO A 259 -20.09 -5.61 15.83
N ILE A 260 -18.85 -6.09 15.71
CA ILE A 260 -18.41 -6.91 14.57
C ILE A 260 -18.09 -8.32 15.04
N SER A 261 -18.14 -9.27 14.13
CA SER A 261 -17.70 -10.65 14.35
C SER A 261 -16.75 -11.10 13.25
N CYS A 262 -15.66 -11.75 13.63
CA CYS A 262 -14.84 -12.46 12.67
C CYS A 262 -15.54 -13.75 12.22
N PRO A 263 -15.38 -14.16 10.95
CA PRO A 263 -15.91 -15.44 10.47
C PRO A 263 -15.42 -16.61 11.31
N GLU A 264 -16.26 -17.63 11.46
CA GLU A 264 -15.90 -18.86 12.15
C GLU A 264 -14.61 -19.46 11.58
N GLN A 265 -13.90 -20.19 12.43
CA GLN A 265 -12.67 -20.85 12.00
C GLN A 265 -13.03 -22.07 11.15
N PRO A 266 -12.38 -22.25 9.98
CA PRO A 266 -12.56 -23.46 9.20
C PRO A 266 -12.09 -24.67 10.01
N ASP A 267 -12.90 -25.72 10.02
CA ASP A 267 -12.63 -26.95 10.78
C ASP A 267 -11.23 -27.51 10.49
N LEU A 268 -10.63 -28.08 11.53
CA LEU A 268 -9.40 -28.86 11.39
C LEU A 268 -9.61 -29.99 10.39
N PRO A 269 -8.61 -30.32 9.56
CA PRO A 269 -8.71 -31.44 8.62
C PRO A 269 -9.10 -32.76 9.32
N VAL A 270 -10.19 -33.38 8.87
CA VAL A 270 -10.68 -34.68 9.38
C VAL A 270 -9.63 -35.80 9.28
N ALA A 271 -8.71 -35.69 8.30
CA ALA A 271 -7.53 -36.53 8.18
C ALA A 271 -6.27 -35.68 8.31
N LEU A 272 -5.47 -35.94 9.34
CA LEU A 272 -4.18 -35.29 9.65
C LEU A 272 -3.07 -35.72 8.66
N SER A 273 -3.36 -35.66 7.35
CA SER A 273 -2.34 -35.81 6.32
C SER A 273 -1.69 -34.45 6.04
N GLY A 274 -0.38 -34.42 5.85
CA GLY A 274 0.34 -33.19 5.49
C GLY A 274 -0.21 -32.53 4.20
N ILE A 275 -0.85 -33.31 3.33
CA ILE A 275 -1.46 -32.83 2.08
C ILE A 275 -2.70 -31.98 2.36
N THR A 276 -3.59 -32.44 3.26
CA THR A 276 -4.81 -31.69 3.59
C THR A 276 -4.48 -30.38 4.32
N TYR A 277 -3.51 -30.41 5.22
CA TYR A 277 -2.98 -29.22 5.89
C TYR A 277 -2.38 -28.23 4.89
N GLY A 278 -1.53 -28.71 3.97
CA GLY A 278 -0.95 -27.88 2.91
C GLY A 278 -2.00 -27.24 2.01
N LYS A 279 -3.10 -27.95 1.69
CA LYS A 279 -4.20 -27.40 0.89
C LYS A 279 -4.92 -26.26 1.61
N GLN A 280 -5.29 -26.43 2.88
CA GLN A 280 -5.93 -25.37 3.66
C GLN A 280 -5.02 -24.16 3.84
N LYS A 281 -3.72 -24.39 4.09
CA LYS A 281 -2.72 -23.33 4.17
C LYS A 281 -2.66 -22.51 2.87
N HIS A 282 -2.57 -23.20 1.73
CA HIS A 282 -2.55 -22.52 0.44
C HIS A 282 -3.83 -21.73 0.16
N GLU A 283 -5.00 -22.26 0.52
CA GLU A 283 -6.29 -21.56 0.42
C GLU A 283 -6.31 -20.28 1.27
N ALA A 284 -5.80 -20.37 2.51
CA ALA A 284 -5.69 -19.21 3.39
C ALA A 284 -4.75 -18.15 2.82
N GLU A 285 -3.60 -18.53 2.25
CA GLU A 285 -2.64 -17.63 1.61
C GLU A 285 -3.21 -16.96 0.34
N LEU A 286 -4.06 -17.67 -0.42
CA LEU A 286 -4.75 -17.08 -1.58
C LEU A 286 -5.80 -16.06 -1.16
N LYS A 287 -6.55 -16.34 -0.09
CA LYS A 287 -7.62 -15.46 0.41
C LYS A 287 -7.07 -14.27 1.19
N TYR A 288 -5.97 -14.48 1.91
CA TYR A 288 -5.27 -13.48 2.72
C TYR A 288 -3.80 -13.38 2.29
N PRO A 289 -3.52 -12.70 1.17
CA PRO A 289 -2.18 -12.58 0.65
C PRO A 289 -1.26 -11.90 1.66
N GLN A 290 -0.18 -12.57 2.03
CA GLN A 290 0.81 -12.02 2.94
C GLN A 290 1.74 -11.08 2.17
N ARG A 291 2.02 -9.93 2.77
CA ARG A 291 3.01 -9.00 2.22
C ARG A 291 4.39 -9.57 2.52
N ILE A 292 5.07 -10.03 1.47
CA ILE A 292 6.45 -10.54 1.55
C ILE A 292 7.42 -9.37 1.76
N ARG A 293 8.68 -9.70 2.05
CA ARG A 293 9.81 -8.77 2.17
C ARG A 293 9.81 -7.67 1.09
N ARG A 294 10.20 -6.47 1.53
CA ARG A 294 10.31 -5.29 0.66
C ARG A 294 11.41 -5.47 -0.37
N LEU A 295 11.16 -5.01 -1.60
CA LEU A 295 12.19 -4.87 -2.60
C LEU A 295 13.10 -3.68 -2.25
N ASN A 296 14.32 -3.97 -1.81
CA ASN A 296 15.34 -2.98 -1.47
C ASN A 296 16.43 -2.98 -2.54
N ILE A 297 16.36 -2.04 -3.48
CA ILE A 297 17.33 -1.92 -4.59
C ILE A 297 18.19 -0.68 -4.47
N PHE A 298 17.75 0.34 -3.73
CA PHE A 298 18.54 1.53 -3.48
C PHE A 298 19.31 1.43 -2.16
N PRO A 299 20.49 2.08 -2.06
CA PRO A 299 21.18 2.24 -0.78
C PRO A 299 20.31 3.00 0.22
N THR A 300 20.46 2.70 1.51
CA THR A 300 19.75 3.37 2.61
C THR A 300 19.93 4.89 2.59
N SER A 301 21.06 5.39 2.08
CA SER A 301 21.33 6.82 1.87
C SER A 301 20.35 7.57 0.97
N LYS A 302 19.57 6.85 0.15
CA LYS A 302 18.50 7.47 -0.67
C LYS A 302 17.19 7.67 0.10
N THR A 303 17.10 7.13 1.31
CA THR A 303 15.95 7.21 2.20
C THR A 303 16.37 7.55 3.63
N GLU A 304 17.57 8.11 3.84
CA GLU A 304 18.11 8.43 5.18
C GLU A 304 17.23 9.45 5.93
N ASP A 305 16.57 10.35 5.20
CA ASP A 305 15.68 11.37 5.77
C ASP A 305 14.28 10.82 6.11
N LEU A 306 13.96 9.57 5.75
CA LEU A 306 12.65 8.96 5.99
C LEU A 306 12.65 8.12 7.26
N GLN A 307 11.72 8.37 8.16
CA GLN A 307 11.56 7.46 9.29
C GLN A 307 11.06 6.08 8.79
N PRO A 308 11.40 5.00 9.50
CA PRO A 308 10.94 3.66 9.13
C PRO A 308 9.42 3.58 8.94
N ILE A 309 8.63 4.27 9.77
CA ILE A 309 7.17 4.25 9.64
C ILE A 309 6.66 5.11 8.47
N ASP A 310 7.31 6.24 8.15
CA ASP A 310 6.96 7.05 6.99
C ASP A 310 7.10 6.24 5.69
N ARG A 311 8.16 5.41 5.60
CA ARG A 311 8.34 4.48 4.49
C ARG A 311 7.13 3.54 4.35
N PHE A 312 6.65 2.95 5.45
CA PHE A 312 5.50 2.05 5.42
C PHE A 312 4.24 2.77 4.92
N VAL A 313 3.95 3.97 5.44
CA VAL A 313 2.76 4.74 5.06
C VAL A 313 2.79 5.14 3.59
N VAL A 314 3.94 5.62 3.09
CA VAL A 314 4.08 6.02 1.69
C VAL A 314 3.94 4.81 0.76
N GLU A 315 4.51 3.66 1.13
CA GLU A 315 4.30 2.42 0.37
C GLU A 315 2.82 2.03 0.33
N GLU A 316 2.08 2.14 1.45
CA GLU A 316 0.63 1.89 1.47
C GLU A 316 -0.12 2.81 0.51
N TYR A 317 0.16 4.12 0.53
CA TYR A 317 -0.46 5.05 -0.42
C TYR A 317 -0.17 4.69 -1.88
N LEU A 318 1.08 4.36 -2.20
CA LEU A 318 1.48 4.02 -3.56
C LEU A 318 0.81 2.72 -4.03
N LEU A 319 0.75 1.70 -3.17
CA LEU A 319 0.07 0.44 -3.48
C LEU A 319 -1.43 0.64 -3.68
N ASP A 320 -2.06 1.46 -2.84
CA ASP A 320 -3.48 1.78 -2.95
C ASP A 320 -3.79 2.54 -4.25
N VAL A 321 -2.97 3.55 -4.58
CA VAL A 321 -3.12 4.29 -5.84
C VAL A 321 -2.93 3.38 -7.05
N LEU A 322 -1.95 2.47 -7.02
CA LEU A 322 -1.74 1.47 -8.07
C LEU A 322 -2.95 0.53 -8.21
N LEU A 323 -3.53 0.11 -7.08
CA LEU A 323 -4.66 -0.81 -7.01
C LEU A 323 -5.93 -0.18 -7.59
N PHE A 324 -6.36 0.99 -7.08
CA PHE A 324 -7.63 1.58 -7.46
C PHE A 324 -7.61 2.28 -8.82
N LEU A 325 -6.45 2.78 -9.27
CA LEU A 325 -6.32 3.48 -10.54
C LEU A 325 -5.67 2.64 -11.65
N ASN A 326 -5.73 1.31 -11.53
CA ASN A 326 -5.17 0.37 -12.52
C ASN A 326 -5.77 0.52 -13.93
N GLY A 327 -7.00 1.03 -14.04
CA GLY A 327 -7.66 1.35 -15.32
C GLY A 327 -7.31 2.73 -15.89
N CYS A 328 -6.72 3.63 -15.09
CA CYS A 328 -6.59 5.06 -15.40
C CYS A 328 -5.15 5.53 -15.17
N ARG A 329 -4.19 4.97 -15.93
CA ARG A 329 -2.73 5.20 -15.76
C ARG A 329 -2.28 6.67 -15.59
N LYS A 330 -2.95 7.62 -16.26
CA LYS A 330 -2.61 9.06 -16.16
C LYS A 330 -3.01 9.63 -14.81
N GLU A 331 -4.19 9.27 -14.31
CA GLU A 331 -4.63 9.67 -12.98
C GLU A 331 -3.80 8.95 -11.92
N CYS A 332 -3.50 7.66 -12.11
CA CYS A 332 -2.57 6.92 -11.25
C CYS A 332 -1.23 7.67 -11.10
N ALA A 333 -0.56 8.00 -12.20
CA ALA A 333 0.68 8.77 -12.16
C ALA A 333 0.50 10.15 -11.49
N SER A 334 -0.60 10.85 -11.77
CA SER A 334 -0.90 12.16 -11.14
C SER A 334 -1.01 12.05 -9.62
N TYR A 335 -1.75 11.06 -9.10
CA TYR A 335 -1.93 10.86 -7.67
C TYR A 335 -0.68 10.30 -6.98
N MET A 336 0.10 9.45 -7.67
CA MET A 336 1.40 9.00 -7.14
C MET A 336 2.37 10.18 -6.97
N VAL A 337 2.34 11.18 -7.85
CA VAL A 337 3.16 12.39 -7.73
C VAL A 337 2.63 13.37 -6.66
N GLY A 338 1.31 13.39 -6.46
CA GLY A 338 0.64 14.31 -5.54
C GLY A 338 0.25 13.68 -4.20
N LEU A 339 1.04 12.74 -3.66
CA LEU A 339 0.75 12.22 -2.33
C LEU A 339 0.91 13.33 -1.28
N PRO A 340 0.07 13.34 -0.23
CA PRO A 340 0.06 14.42 0.75
C PRO A 340 1.18 14.24 1.79
N VAL A 341 2.44 14.23 1.34
CA VAL A 341 3.63 14.07 2.19
C VAL A 341 4.61 15.23 1.97
N PRO A 342 5.28 15.74 3.01
CA PRO A 342 6.09 16.96 2.92
C PRO A 342 7.51 16.73 2.39
N PHE A 343 7.88 15.49 2.09
CA PHE A 343 9.23 15.08 1.70
C PHE A 343 9.24 14.37 0.34
N ARG A 344 10.43 14.15 -0.20
CA ARG A 344 10.65 13.48 -1.49
C ARG A 344 10.63 11.96 -1.32
N TYR A 345 10.01 11.25 -2.26
CA TYR A 345 9.81 9.81 -2.19
C TYR A 345 9.93 9.10 -3.54
N GLU A 346 10.61 9.71 -4.52
CA GLU A 346 10.72 9.15 -5.88
C GLU A 346 11.45 7.80 -5.90
N TYR A 347 12.46 7.61 -5.05
CA TYR A 347 13.15 6.32 -4.90
C TYR A 347 12.21 5.24 -4.38
N LEU A 348 11.41 5.56 -3.35
CA LEU A 348 10.42 4.66 -2.78
C LEU A 348 9.28 4.36 -3.76
N MET A 349 8.90 5.35 -4.57
CA MET A 349 7.94 5.20 -5.66
C MET A 349 8.42 4.19 -6.69
N ALA A 350 9.66 4.32 -7.16
CA ALA A 350 10.23 3.36 -8.10
C ALA A 350 10.35 1.96 -7.49
N GLU A 351 10.85 1.85 -6.25
CA GLU A 351 10.92 0.59 -5.51
C GLU A 351 9.56 -0.10 -5.39
N THR A 352 8.52 0.65 -5.01
CA THR A 352 7.16 0.12 -4.89
C THR A 352 6.66 -0.41 -6.24
N ILE A 353 6.84 0.33 -7.35
CA ILE A 353 6.40 -0.12 -8.68
C ILE A 353 7.15 -1.39 -9.11
N PHE A 354 8.47 -1.43 -8.95
CA PHE A 354 9.25 -2.62 -9.29
C PHE A 354 8.91 -3.80 -8.38
N SER A 355 8.59 -3.57 -7.10
CA SER A 355 8.14 -4.64 -6.20
C SER A 355 6.87 -5.31 -6.71
N GLN A 356 5.93 -4.55 -7.28
CA GLN A 356 4.69 -5.08 -7.84
C GLN A 356 4.90 -5.74 -9.20
N LEU A 357 5.77 -5.18 -10.04
CA LEU A 357 6.13 -5.77 -11.33
C LEU A 357 6.84 -7.13 -11.18
N LEU A 358 7.72 -7.24 -10.19
CA LEU A 358 8.53 -8.42 -9.90
C LEU A 358 7.89 -9.35 -8.86
N LEU A 359 6.68 -9.06 -8.39
CA LEU A 359 6.02 -9.83 -7.34
C LEU A 359 5.79 -11.29 -7.78
N LEU A 360 6.22 -12.24 -6.95
CA LEU A 360 5.97 -13.66 -7.15
C LEU A 360 4.71 -14.10 -6.40
N PRO A 361 3.95 -15.09 -6.91
CA PRO A 361 4.19 -15.82 -8.17
C PRO A 361 3.85 -15.00 -9.42
N GLN A 362 3.00 -13.98 -9.30
CA GLN A 362 2.58 -13.12 -10.41
C GLN A 362 2.32 -11.69 -9.94
N PRO A 363 2.53 -10.68 -10.81
CA PRO A 363 2.17 -9.32 -10.48
C PRO A 363 0.64 -9.16 -10.34
N PRO A 364 0.15 -8.26 -9.47
CA PRO A 364 -1.29 -8.03 -9.31
C PRO A 364 -2.01 -7.57 -10.59
N PHE A 365 -1.27 -6.90 -11.48
CA PHE A 365 -1.75 -6.39 -12.76
C PHE A 365 -0.82 -6.79 -13.90
N LYS A 366 -1.30 -6.64 -15.14
CA LYS A 366 -0.49 -6.95 -16.34
C LYS A 366 0.81 -6.12 -16.33
N PRO A 367 1.99 -6.72 -16.64
CA PRO A 367 3.27 -6.00 -16.66
C PRO A 367 3.27 -4.68 -17.44
N MET A 368 2.52 -4.64 -18.56
CA MET A 368 2.38 -3.44 -19.39
C MET A 368 1.80 -2.22 -18.64
N TYR A 369 0.95 -2.45 -17.64
CA TYR A 369 0.42 -1.38 -16.79
C TYR A 369 1.55 -0.62 -16.08
N TYR A 370 2.46 -1.33 -15.42
CA TYR A 370 3.59 -0.72 -14.73
C TYR A 370 4.54 -0.01 -15.70
N THR A 371 4.77 -0.57 -16.90
CA THR A 371 5.53 0.11 -17.97
C THR A 371 4.93 1.47 -18.30
N LEU A 372 3.62 1.53 -18.51
CA LEU A 372 2.93 2.76 -18.88
C LEU A 372 2.89 3.78 -17.72
N VAL A 373 2.70 3.32 -16.48
CA VAL A 373 2.77 4.17 -15.28
C VAL A 373 4.17 4.78 -15.16
N ILE A 374 5.24 3.99 -15.29
CA ILE A 374 6.62 4.50 -15.25
C ILE A 374 6.86 5.56 -16.34
N ILE A 375 6.35 5.34 -17.56
CA ILE A 375 6.45 6.32 -18.65
C ILE A 375 5.72 7.62 -18.30
N ASP A 376 4.51 7.54 -17.75
CA ASP A 376 3.74 8.73 -17.37
C ASP A 376 4.40 9.47 -16.19
N LEU A 377 4.99 8.76 -15.23
CA LEU A 377 5.76 9.33 -14.14
C LEU A 377 7.03 10.04 -14.64
N CYS A 378 7.74 9.46 -15.62
CA CYS A 378 8.87 10.14 -16.28
C CYS A 378 8.46 11.45 -16.95
N LYS A 379 7.22 11.55 -17.46
CA LYS A 379 6.68 12.79 -18.03
C LYS A 379 6.22 13.79 -16.97
N ALA A 380 5.64 13.30 -15.87
CA ALA A 380 5.19 14.12 -14.76
C ALA A 380 6.36 14.70 -13.95
N LEU A 381 7.48 13.97 -13.85
CA LEU A 381 8.67 14.33 -13.09
C LEU A 381 9.95 14.28 -13.96
N PRO A 382 10.06 15.08 -15.04
CA PRO A 382 11.13 14.94 -16.03
C PRO A 382 12.53 15.23 -15.47
N GLY A 383 12.63 16.05 -14.41
CA GLY A 383 13.90 16.41 -13.78
C GLY A 383 14.40 15.44 -12.71
N ALA A 384 13.59 14.44 -12.33
CA ALA A 384 13.91 13.56 -11.20
C ALA A 384 13.71 12.08 -11.53
N PHE A 385 12.49 11.69 -11.90
CA PHE A 385 12.10 10.28 -11.97
C PHE A 385 12.89 9.46 -13.02
N PRO A 386 13.22 9.98 -14.23
CA PRO A 386 14.06 9.24 -15.18
C PRO A 386 15.42 8.80 -14.60
N ALA A 387 16.05 9.65 -13.77
CA ALA A 387 17.33 9.31 -13.13
C ALA A 387 17.15 8.23 -12.06
N VAL A 388 16.03 8.25 -11.33
CA VAL A 388 15.68 7.22 -10.34
C VAL A 388 15.44 5.87 -11.03
N VAL A 389 14.67 5.84 -12.12
CA VAL A 389 14.44 4.63 -12.92
C VAL A 389 15.76 4.06 -13.44
N ALA A 390 16.64 4.91 -13.98
CA ALA A 390 17.98 4.48 -14.40
C ALA A 390 18.82 3.90 -13.24
N GLY A 391 18.65 4.44 -12.03
CA GLY A 391 19.24 3.90 -10.81
C GLY A 391 18.68 2.52 -10.44
N ALA A 392 17.35 2.36 -10.47
CA ALA A 392 16.67 1.10 -10.18
C ALA A 392 17.12 -0.01 -11.14
N VAL A 393 17.12 0.29 -12.45
CA VAL A 393 17.59 -0.65 -13.48
C VAL A 393 19.04 -1.04 -13.22
N ARG A 394 19.93 -0.09 -12.91
CA ARG A 394 21.32 -0.42 -12.59
C ARG A 394 21.41 -1.38 -11.40
N ALA A 395 20.72 -1.07 -10.30
CA ALA A 395 20.74 -1.90 -9.10
C ALA A 395 20.23 -3.33 -9.36
N LEU A 396 19.14 -3.47 -10.13
CA LEU A 396 18.58 -4.76 -10.52
C LEU A 396 19.52 -5.54 -11.46
N PHE A 397 20.20 -4.86 -12.38
CA PHE A 397 21.16 -5.48 -13.30
C PHE A 397 22.46 -5.88 -12.61
N ASP A 398 22.93 -5.11 -11.64
CA ASP A 398 24.13 -5.42 -10.86
C ASP A 398 23.94 -6.71 -10.06
N LYS A 399 22.70 -7.03 -9.65
CA LYS A 399 22.29 -8.25 -8.93
C LYS A 399 21.53 -9.26 -9.80
N ILE A 400 21.67 -9.20 -11.13
CA ILE A 400 20.86 -10.02 -12.04
C ILE A 400 21.15 -11.52 -11.97
N ALA A 401 22.33 -11.90 -11.45
CA ALA A 401 22.70 -13.29 -11.26
C ALA A 401 21.82 -13.95 -10.18
N ASP A 402 21.52 -13.18 -9.13
CA ASP A 402 20.79 -13.61 -7.95
C ASP A 402 19.28 -13.41 -8.12
N LEU A 403 18.84 -12.63 -9.09
CA LEU A 403 17.42 -12.36 -9.32
C LEU A 403 16.68 -13.67 -9.70
N ASP A 404 15.48 -13.92 -9.18
CA ASP A 404 14.68 -15.10 -9.59
C ASP A 404 14.48 -15.16 -11.13
N MET A 405 14.36 -16.36 -11.70
CA MET A 405 14.28 -16.56 -13.16
C MET A 405 13.06 -15.89 -13.81
N GLU A 406 11.91 -15.93 -13.14
CA GLU A 406 10.70 -15.29 -13.62
C GLU A 406 10.82 -13.76 -13.47
N CYS A 407 11.40 -13.29 -12.37
CA CYS A 407 11.74 -11.88 -12.17
C CYS A 407 12.71 -11.34 -13.24
N ARG A 408 13.75 -12.11 -13.61
CA ARG A 408 14.68 -11.79 -14.72
C ARG A 408 13.93 -11.62 -16.02
N THR A 409 13.03 -12.54 -16.35
CA THR A 409 12.23 -12.50 -17.58
C THR A 409 11.37 -11.25 -17.62
N ARG A 410 10.65 -10.93 -16.54
CA ARG A 410 9.83 -9.72 -16.44
C ARG A 410 10.65 -8.44 -16.57
N LEU A 411 11.83 -8.39 -15.94
CA LEU A 411 12.73 -7.25 -16.03
C LEU A 411 13.23 -7.03 -17.47
N ILE A 412 13.62 -8.08 -18.18
CA ILE A 412 14.04 -8.01 -19.59
C ILE A 412 12.91 -7.44 -20.45
N LEU A 413 11.72 -8.05 -20.38
CA LEU A 413 10.57 -7.65 -21.18
C LEU A 413 10.17 -6.20 -20.90
N TRP A 414 10.07 -5.84 -19.63
CA TRP A 414 9.77 -4.46 -19.23
C TRP A 414 10.82 -3.49 -19.78
N PHE A 415 12.12 -3.83 -19.69
CA PHE A 415 13.20 -2.94 -20.12
C PHE A 415 13.21 -2.77 -21.64
N SER A 416 13.00 -3.84 -22.41
CA SER A 416 12.82 -3.78 -23.88
C SER A 416 11.70 -2.81 -24.27
N HIS A 417 10.52 -2.96 -23.64
CA HIS A 417 9.37 -2.10 -23.90
C HIS A 417 9.61 -0.66 -23.46
N HIS A 418 10.30 -0.45 -22.34
CA HIS A 418 10.66 0.88 -21.89
C HIS A 418 11.57 1.56 -22.92
N LEU A 419 12.65 0.91 -23.34
CA LEU A 419 13.59 1.45 -24.33
C LEU A 419 12.93 1.80 -25.66
N SER A 420 11.99 0.99 -26.15
CA SER A 420 11.29 1.28 -27.41
C SER A 420 10.50 2.60 -27.37
N ASN A 421 10.01 2.99 -26.19
CA ASN A 421 9.32 4.26 -25.97
C ASN A 421 10.27 5.47 -25.85
N PHE A 422 11.57 5.24 -25.62
CA PHE A 422 12.60 6.27 -25.52
C PHE A 422 13.65 6.17 -26.64
N GLN A 423 13.23 5.74 -27.84
CA GLN A 423 14.08 5.64 -29.04
C GLN A 423 15.34 4.76 -28.86
N PHE A 424 15.29 3.81 -27.93
CA PHE A 424 16.42 2.96 -27.52
C PHE A 424 17.62 3.76 -27.01
N ILE A 425 17.40 4.96 -26.49
CA ILE A 425 18.43 5.78 -25.87
C ILE A 425 18.54 5.38 -24.40
N TRP A 426 19.69 4.84 -24.04
CA TRP A 426 20.06 4.55 -22.65
C TRP A 426 21.46 5.10 -22.38
N PRO A 427 21.76 5.65 -21.20
CA PRO A 427 23.12 6.06 -20.85
C PRO A 427 24.03 4.82 -20.68
N VAL A 428 24.55 4.30 -21.79
CA VAL A 428 25.32 3.03 -21.88
C VAL A 428 26.71 3.11 -21.23
N GLY A 429 27.23 4.31 -20.99
CA GLY A 429 28.63 4.55 -20.62
C GLY A 429 29.13 3.89 -19.31
N ARG A 430 28.29 3.18 -18.57
CA ARG A 430 28.66 2.46 -17.33
C ARG A 430 28.10 1.02 -17.21
N MET A 431 27.55 0.43 -18.28
CA MET A 431 27.26 -1.02 -18.31
C MET A 431 28.45 -1.76 -18.93
N GLY A 432 29.61 -1.70 -18.25
CA GLY A 432 30.87 -2.30 -18.72
C GLY A 432 30.88 -3.84 -18.81
N LEU A 433 29.80 -4.50 -18.37
CA LEU A 433 29.69 -5.96 -18.33
C LEU A 433 29.14 -6.59 -19.63
N CYS A 434 28.49 -5.84 -20.54
CA CYS A 434 28.02 -6.41 -21.82
C CYS A 434 29.13 -6.57 -22.89
N LEU A 435 30.41 -6.33 -22.55
CA LEU A 435 31.54 -6.39 -23.50
C LEU A 435 32.58 -7.51 -23.25
N ARG A 436 32.35 -8.45 -22.30
CA ARG A 436 33.19 -9.66 -22.19
C ARG A 436 32.46 -10.88 -22.77
N PRO A 437 33.02 -11.56 -23.79
CA PRO A 437 32.36 -12.66 -24.46
C PRO A 437 32.52 -13.97 -23.65
N SER A 438 31.65 -14.19 -22.67
CA SER A 438 31.28 -15.55 -22.27
C SER A 438 29.86 -15.80 -22.77
N LYS A 439 29.72 -16.66 -23.78
CA LYS A 439 28.50 -16.86 -24.61
C LYS A 439 27.22 -17.27 -23.85
N MET A 440 27.24 -17.40 -22.52
CA MET A 440 26.15 -17.95 -21.70
C MET A 440 26.02 -17.25 -20.33
N GLY A 441 26.42 -15.98 -20.20
CA GLY A 441 26.22 -15.22 -18.96
C GLY A 441 24.81 -14.61 -18.88
N PRO A 442 24.15 -14.54 -17.70
CA PRO A 442 22.81 -13.95 -17.56
C PRO A 442 22.75 -12.51 -18.06
N THR A 443 23.80 -11.72 -17.82
CA THR A 443 23.97 -10.35 -18.32
C THR A 443 24.03 -10.28 -19.86
N THR A 444 24.71 -11.24 -20.49
CA THR A 444 24.83 -11.34 -21.95
C THR A 444 23.50 -11.79 -22.57
N CYS A 445 22.77 -12.70 -21.91
CA CYS A 445 21.46 -13.17 -22.36
C CYS A 445 20.38 -12.07 -22.28
N VAL A 446 20.43 -11.23 -21.25
CA VAL A 446 19.52 -10.08 -21.05
C VAL A 446 19.80 -8.96 -22.07
N CYS A 447 21.07 -8.59 -22.26
CA CYS A 447 21.46 -7.67 -23.32
C CYS A 447 21.00 -8.23 -24.69
N SER A 448 21.28 -9.51 -24.98
CA SER A 448 20.90 -10.14 -26.25
C SER A 448 19.39 -10.32 -26.43
N GLY A 449 18.63 -10.56 -25.35
CA GLY A 449 17.18 -10.69 -25.37
C GLY A 449 16.48 -9.35 -25.60
N GLY A 450 16.91 -8.30 -24.89
CA GLY A 450 16.38 -6.94 -25.12
C GLY A 450 16.74 -6.36 -26.48
N PHE A 451 17.95 -6.66 -26.99
CA PHE A 451 18.33 -6.33 -28.36
C PHE A 451 17.73 -7.29 -29.41
N GLY A 452 17.35 -8.52 -29.03
CA GLY A 452 16.71 -9.51 -29.88
C GLY A 452 15.25 -9.18 -30.16
N GLU A 453 14.51 -8.72 -29.15
CA GLU A 453 13.13 -8.22 -29.31
C GLU A 453 13.06 -6.96 -30.17
N ARG A 454 14.13 -6.17 -30.24
CA ARG A 454 14.28 -5.10 -31.22
C ARG A 454 14.00 -5.61 -32.63
N SER A 455 14.49 -6.80 -33.00
CA SER A 455 14.28 -7.38 -34.33
C SER A 455 12.82 -7.79 -34.60
N SER A 456 12.05 -8.09 -33.54
CA SER A 456 10.62 -8.44 -33.62
C SER A 456 9.74 -7.19 -33.78
N VAL A 457 10.03 -6.12 -33.04
CA VAL A 457 9.27 -4.85 -33.10
C VAL A 457 9.44 -4.11 -34.43
N TYR A 458 10.58 -4.29 -35.12
CA TYR A 458 10.89 -3.60 -36.38
C TYR A 458 10.60 -4.40 -37.66
N HIS A 459 9.89 -5.54 -37.61
CA HIS A 459 9.60 -6.34 -38.82
C HIS A 459 8.52 -5.75 -39.77
N THR A 460 8.00 -4.56 -39.48
CA THR A 460 7.10 -3.80 -40.36
C THR A 460 7.70 -2.44 -40.70
N GLY A 461 8.57 -2.40 -41.71
CA GLY A 461 8.91 -1.14 -42.38
C GLY A 461 10.40 -0.87 -42.52
N THR A 462 10.87 -0.99 -43.75
CA THR A 462 12.21 -0.74 -44.27
C THR A 462 12.85 0.60 -43.85
N LYS A 463 14.18 0.54 -43.67
CA LYS A 463 15.21 1.61 -43.61
C LYS A 463 15.45 2.27 -42.23
N LEU A 464 16.56 1.89 -41.57
CA LEU A 464 17.69 2.79 -41.33
C LEU A 464 18.92 2.03 -40.80
N SER A 465 19.79 1.62 -41.73
CA SER A 465 21.19 1.32 -41.48
C SER A 465 21.95 2.63 -41.27
N ARG A 466 22.02 3.13 -40.03
CA ARG A 466 22.98 4.16 -39.58
C ARG A 466 22.72 4.46 -38.10
N VAL A 467 23.33 3.71 -37.19
CA VAL A 467 24.01 4.15 -35.95
C VAL A 467 24.55 2.87 -35.31
N LEU A 468 25.80 2.54 -35.67
CA LEU A 468 26.79 1.68 -35.01
C LEU A 468 27.73 1.16 -36.11
N ARG A 469 28.76 1.95 -36.44
CA ARG A 469 29.95 1.41 -37.13
C ARG A 469 30.72 0.61 -36.07
N MET A 470 30.58 -0.71 -36.10
CA MET A 470 31.58 -1.62 -35.54
C MET A 470 32.81 -1.58 -36.47
N PRO A 471 34.05 -1.40 -35.98
CA PRO A 471 35.20 -1.95 -36.66
C PRO A 471 35.15 -3.47 -36.42
N LEU A 472 34.87 -4.22 -37.48
CA LEU A 472 35.14 -5.66 -37.52
C LEU A 472 36.66 -5.84 -37.47
N LEU A 473 37.16 -6.51 -36.43
CA LEU A 473 38.30 -7.42 -36.45
C LEU A 473 38.29 -8.28 -35.19
#